data_AF-A0A0N1NWG6-F1
#
_entry.id   AF-A0A0N1NWG6-F1
#
_cell.length_a   1.000
_cell.length_b   1.000
_cell.length_c   1.000
_cell.angle_alpha   90.00
_cell.angle_beta   90.00
_cell.angle_gamma   90.00
#
_symmetry.space_group_name_H-M   'P 1'
#
loop_
_entity.id
_entity.type
_entity.pdbx_description
1 polymer ?
#
loop_
_entity_poly.entity_id
_entity_poly.type
_entity_poly.pdbx_seq_one_letter_code
_entity_poly.pdbx_strand_id
1 'polypeptide(L)'
;MAEQSKIDTLMAGCVRQWPGTLLRLEGAALAAASIWAFRKNGGSWWFFASGILAPDLSMVGYVSDPGTGAAFYNLGHTETIPLLIALIGLGQGRPRMFNVAMVWLAHINLDRMIGAGLKYASGFSDTHLGFWDGAAEREKARSKSAHHQNVGAYSNVSTDFGSKTHGNYLGIPGQLIVELTAIYFDNVSNSSLVLHKARLLHAIEAGTAAPHVVLSVCAWGANFYKDKNDSASLKTNGFMTEWAHQAGRLAFQEIESFSKDLVATLLNLTLFWHSQGSWKVSSLYKANAFHYLCIHGIGDTVLMQAQTLEVEVQRRRFWAWYIMHCHNNEGLGALEPVGDLQSLPLPWSEEDYAAGSLSSHSVTLVASDKGSGSIFAELTKIMTMWSQAVSLIKTPEAHLTATRITAIYELDEKVSHWWKNLPEDLKLEPKSFTGVAKTDLPRILLTNLVYHQTLCVLHASIVPLFCWTAGNGEWSSVRQLSAQVAYEHACAVSALIGAVLSSFDRLSAMATFVAYAAYGAVPS
;
A
#
# COMPACT_ATOMS: atom_id res chain seq x y z
N MET A 1 -19.71 -6.03 33.10
CA MET A 1 -19.32 -6.51 31.74
C MET A 1 -20.37 -6.23 30.67
N ALA A 2 -21.67 -6.48 30.89
CA ALA A 2 -22.71 -6.22 29.87
C ALA A 2 -22.96 -4.72 29.57
N GLU A 3 -22.71 -3.84 30.54
CA GLU A 3 -22.90 -2.39 30.39
C GLU A 3 -21.73 -1.72 29.66
N GLN A 4 -20.49 -2.16 29.95
CA GLN A 4 -19.27 -1.72 29.25
C GLN A 4 -19.28 -2.17 27.77
N SER A 5 -19.71 -3.41 27.48
CA SER A 5 -19.88 -3.91 26.12
C SER A 5 -20.92 -3.10 25.31
N LYS A 6 -22.00 -2.63 25.94
CA LYS A 6 -22.97 -1.73 25.30
C LYS A 6 -22.41 -0.35 25.03
N ILE A 7 -21.65 0.21 25.97
CA ILE A 7 -20.99 1.52 25.83
C ILE A 7 -19.90 1.44 24.75
N ASP A 8 -19.08 0.40 24.71
CA ASP A 8 -18.03 0.22 23.71
C ASP A 8 -18.59 -0.05 22.31
N THR A 9 -19.74 -0.73 22.21
CA THR A 9 -20.45 -0.95 20.93
C THR A 9 -21.14 0.34 20.44
N LEU A 10 -21.71 1.14 21.35
CA LEU A 10 -22.28 2.46 21.04
C LEU A 10 -21.18 3.46 20.65
N MET A 11 -20.02 3.45 21.31
CA MET A 11 -18.90 4.34 21.02
C MET A 11 -18.15 3.92 19.75
N ALA A 12 -17.93 2.62 19.49
CA ALA A 12 -17.25 2.14 18.29
C ALA A 12 -18.09 2.28 17.01
N GLY A 13 -19.42 2.17 17.10
CA GLY A 13 -20.35 2.45 16.01
C GLY A 13 -20.57 3.94 15.76
N CYS A 14 -20.73 4.74 16.83
CA CYS A 14 -20.96 6.19 16.74
C CYS A 14 -19.73 6.95 16.22
N VAL A 15 -18.51 6.59 16.66
CA VAL A 15 -17.28 7.33 16.31
C VAL A 15 -16.76 6.98 14.91
N ARG A 16 -17.00 5.77 14.37
CA ARG A 16 -16.52 5.36 13.03
C ARG A 16 -17.41 5.79 11.86
N GLN A 17 -18.68 6.14 12.12
CA GLN A 17 -19.63 6.58 11.07
C GLN A 17 -19.88 8.09 11.10
N TRP A 18 -19.38 8.80 12.12
CA TRP A 18 -19.65 10.22 12.34
C TRP A 18 -19.37 11.11 11.11
N PRO A 19 -18.22 11.02 10.41
CA PRO A 19 -17.98 11.85 9.24
C PRO A 19 -18.96 11.57 8.08
N GLY A 20 -19.33 10.30 7.87
CA GLY A 20 -20.30 9.93 6.84
C GLY A 20 -21.70 10.42 7.15
N THR A 21 -22.14 10.30 8.41
CA THR A 21 -23.42 10.84 8.89
C THR A 21 -23.44 12.37 8.81
N LEU A 22 -22.34 13.03 9.16
CA LEU A 22 -22.21 14.49 9.05
C LEU A 22 -22.32 14.95 7.60
N LEU A 23 -21.60 14.31 6.66
CA LEU A 23 -21.70 14.62 5.24
C LEU A 23 -23.10 14.40 4.66
N ARG A 24 -23.86 13.42 5.17
CA ARG A 24 -25.27 13.20 4.80
C ARG A 24 -26.17 14.33 5.33
N LEU A 25 -25.93 14.79 6.55
CA LEU A 25 -26.65 15.92 7.16
C LEU A 25 -26.32 17.24 6.46
N GLU A 26 -25.05 17.45 6.09
CA GLU A 26 -24.61 18.58 5.27
C GLU A 26 -25.27 18.54 3.89
N GLY A 27 -25.31 17.36 3.25
CA GLY A 27 -26.08 17.15 2.02
C GLY A 27 -27.56 17.51 2.18
N ALA A 28 -28.22 17.07 3.25
CA ALA A 28 -29.61 17.44 3.52
C ALA A 28 -29.79 18.97 3.67
N ALA A 29 -28.88 19.63 4.39
CA ALA A 29 -28.92 21.08 4.60
C ALA A 29 -28.70 21.85 3.28
N LEU A 30 -27.72 21.43 2.46
CA LEU A 30 -27.42 22.03 1.17
C LEU A 30 -28.53 21.79 0.15
N ALA A 31 -29.18 20.62 0.17
CA ALA A 31 -30.35 20.35 -0.65
C ALA A 31 -31.51 21.28 -0.27
N ALA A 32 -31.81 21.42 1.03
CA ALA A 32 -32.84 22.32 1.52
C ALA A 32 -32.55 23.79 1.16
N ALA A 33 -31.29 24.23 1.32
CA ALA A 33 -30.86 25.57 0.95
C ALA A 33 -31.00 25.83 -0.56
N SER A 34 -30.64 24.85 -1.39
CA SER A 34 -30.76 24.93 -2.85
C SER A 34 -32.22 25.01 -3.31
N ILE A 35 -33.11 24.20 -2.71
CA ILE A 35 -34.55 24.23 -2.98
C ILE A 35 -35.16 25.57 -2.55
N TRP A 36 -34.76 26.07 -1.37
CA TRP A 36 -35.21 27.37 -0.87
C TRP A 36 -34.76 28.52 -1.79
N ALA A 37 -33.49 28.53 -2.20
CA ALA A 37 -32.93 29.53 -3.11
C ALA A 37 -33.61 29.51 -4.48
N PHE A 38 -33.85 28.31 -5.03
CA PHE A 38 -34.63 28.11 -6.26
C PHE A 38 -36.04 28.71 -6.15
N ARG A 39 -36.74 28.44 -5.04
CA ARG A 39 -38.10 28.95 -4.81
C ARG A 39 -38.12 30.46 -4.63
N LYS A 40 -37.14 31.02 -3.93
CA LYS A 40 -36.99 32.47 -3.71
C LYS A 40 -36.70 33.21 -5.02
N ASN A 41 -35.99 32.56 -5.94
CA ASN A 41 -35.69 33.08 -7.28
C ASN A 41 -36.83 32.82 -8.31
N GLY A 42 -38.03 32.47 -7.85
CA GLY A 42 -39.22 32.33 -8.70
C GLY A 42 -39.22 31.10 -9.61
N GLY A 43 -38.46 30.06 -9.28
CA GLY A 43 -38.42 28.82 -10.05
C GLY A 43 -39.76 28.09 -10.13
N SER A 44 -40.06 27.48 -11.28
CA SER A 44 -41.27 26.66 -11.50
C SER A 44 -41.06 25.24 -10.98
N TRP A 45 -42.02 24.70 -10.23
CA TRP A 45 -41.98 23.31 -9.75
C TRP A 45 -41.97 22.29 -10.89
N TRP A 46 -42.57 22.59 -12.04
CA TRP A 46 -42.48 21.74 -13.22
C TRP A 46 -41.05 21.68 -13.77
N PHE A 47 -40.35 22.81 -13.78
CA PHE A 47 -38.96 22.89 -14.19
C PHE A 47 -38.03 22.14 -13.20
N PHE A 48 -38.31 22.27 -11.90
CA PHE A 48 -37.62 21.51 -10.85
C PHE A 48 -37.79 20.00 -11.06
N ALA A 49 -39.03 19.54 -11.21
CA ALA A 49 -39.35 18.12 -11.39
C ALA A 49 -38.73 17.54 -12.67
N SER A 50 -38.66 18.31 -13.77
CA SER A 50 -38.00 17.86 -15.00
C SER A 50 -36.48 17.87 -14.92
N GLY A 51 -35.90 18.84 -14.20
CA GLY A 51 -34.45 19.06 -14.18
C GLY A 51 -33.71 18.21 -13.15
N ILE A 52 -34.40 17.73 -12.12
CA ILE A 52 -33.76 17.00 -11.02
C ILE A 52 -33.14 15.69 -11.48
N LEU A 53 -33.74 14.98 -12.45
CA LEU A 53 -33.22 13.69 -12.95
C LEU A 53 -32.12 13.83 -14.00
N ALA A 54 -31.81 15.05 -14.46
CA ALA A 54 -30.86 15.26 -15.55
C ALA A 54 -29.42 14.79 -15.24
N PRO A 55 -28.88 14.99 -14.01
CA PRO A 55 -27.53 14.53 -13.70
C PRO A 55 -27.39 13.00 -13.75
N ASP A 56 -28.45 12.24 -13.45
CA ASP A 56 -28.42 10.76 -13.46
C ASP A 56 -28.26 10.16 -14.86
N LEU A 57 -28.50 10.93 -15.94
CA LEU A 57 -28.19 10.50 -17.30
C LEU A 57 -26.68 10.21 -17.48
N SER A 58 -25.82 10.78 -16.64
CA SER A 58 -24.39 10.47 -16.59
C SER A 58 -24.09 9.01 -16.23
N MET A 59 -25.06 8.27 -15.68
CA MET A 59 -24.94 6.83 -15.42
C MET A 59 -24.82 5.99 -16.70
N VAL A 60 -25.11 6.53 -17.89
CA VAL A 60 -24.97 5.81 -19.17
C VAL A 60 -23.54 5.32 -19.41
N GLY A 61 -22.54 5.97 -18.81
CA GLY A 61 -21.14 5.54 -18.90
C GLY A 61 -20.88 4.13 -18.35
N TYR A 62 -21.75 3.62 -17.45
CA TYR A 62 -21.65 2.26 -16.91
C TYR A 62 -21.97 1.15 -17.94
N VAL A 63 -22.44 1.51 -19.15
CA VAL A 63 -22.65 0.55 -20.24
C VAL A 63 -21.31 0.04 -20.82
N SER A 64 -20.24 0.83 -20.74
CA SER A 64 -18.92 0.47 -21.28
C SER A 64 -18.10 -0.37 -20.30
N ASP A 65 -17.80 0.19 -19.13
CA ASP A 65 -17.06 -0.46 -18.04
C ASP A 65 -17.24 0.32 -16.72
N PRO A 66 -16.95 -0.28 -15.55
CA PRO A 66 -17.13 0.37 -14.24
C PRO A 66 -16.28 1.63 -14.01
N GLY A 67 -15.09 1.71 -14.61
CA GLY A 67 -14.18 2.85 -14.48
C GLY A 67 -14.68 4.06 -15.27
N THR A 68 -15.05 3.84 -16.54
CA THR A 68 -15.69 4.86 -17.38
C THR A 68 -17.01 5.31 -16.78
N GLY A 69 -17.82 4.38 -16.27
CA GLY A 69 -19.07 4.70 -15.57
C GLY A 69 -18.87 5.60 -14.35
N ALA A 70 -17.92 5.28 -13.48
CA ALA A 70 -17.61 6.11 -12.31
C ALA A 70 -17.10 7.50 -12.69
N ALA A 71 -16.28 7.61 -13.74
CA ALA A 71 -15.77 8.90 -14.23
C ALA A 71 -16.89 9.81 -14.74
N PHE A 72 -17.75 9.30 -15.63
CA PHE A 72 -18.88 10.09 -16.16
C PHE A 72 -19.88 10.46 -15.08
N TYR A 73 -20.21 9.51 -14.19
CA TYR A 73 -21.11 9.77 -13.07
C TYR A 73 -20.56 10.87 -12.14
N ASN A 74 -19.28 10.80 -11.78
CA ASN A 74 -18.65 11.80 -10.91
C ASN A 74 -18.57 13.19 -11.57
N LEU A 75 -18.41 13.26 -12.89
CA LEU A 75 -18.51 14.53 -13.63
C LEU A 75 -19.93 15.12 -13.58
N GLY A 76 -20.97 14.28 -13.61
CA GLY A 76 -22.36 14.73 -13.40
C GLY A 76 -22.69 15.11 -11.96
N HIS A 77 -21.94 14.57 -10.99
CA HIS A 77 -22.22 14.67 -9.55
C HIS A 77 -21.18 15.49 -8.75
N THR A 78 -20.30 16.22 -9.43
CA THR A 78 -19.43 17.22 -8.80
C THR A 78 -20.19 18.54 -8.57
N GLU A 79 -20.08 19.11 -7.38
CA GLU A 79 -20.71 20.38 -7.02
C GLU A 79 -20.03 21.58 -7.69
N THR A 80 -18.79 21.42 -8.16
CA THR A 80 -18.00 22.50 -8.75
C THR A 80 -18.68 23.11 -9.97
N ILE A 81 -19.22 22.28 -10.87
CA ILE A 81 -19.85 22.74 -12.12
C ILE A 81 -21.10 23.58 -11.84
N PRO A 82 -22.10 23.10 -11.08
CA PRO A 82 -23.29 23.91 -10.81
C PRO A 82 -22.99 25.13 -9.92
N LEU A 83 -22.00 25.09 -9.03
CA LEU A 83 -21.57 26.29 -8.29
C LEU A 83 -21.04 27.38 -9.22
N LEU A 84 -20.20 27.03 -10.20
CA LEU A 84 -19.72 27.99 -11.20
C LEU A 84 -20.87 28.56 -12.04
N ILE A 85 -21.82 27.72 -12.45
CA ILE A 85 -23.02 28.16 -13.19
C ILE A 85 -23.88 29.10 -12.33
N ALA A 86 -24.04 28.83 -11.03
CA ALA A 86 -24.76 29.70 -10.10
C ALA A 86 -24.09 31.08 -9.99
N LEU A 87 -22.77 31.12 -9.81
CA LEU A 87 -22.00 32.37 -9.72
C LEU A 87 -22.10 33.21 -10.99
N ILE A 88 -21.97 32.59 -12.17
CA ILE A 88 -22.12 33.27 -13.45
C ILE A 88 -23.57 33.76 -13.63
N GLY A 89 -24.55 32.94 -13.26
CA GLY A 89 -25.97 33.29 -13.33
C GLY A 89 -26.32 34.51 -12.46
N LEU A 90 -25.77 34.58 -11.24
CA LEU A 90 -25.90 35.74 -10.37
C LEU A 90 -25.18 36.96 -10.94
N GLY A 91 -23.93 36.81 -11.36
CA GLY A 91 -23.13 37.92 -11.90
C GLY A 91 -23.69 38.53 -13.18
N GLN A 92 -24.39 37.73 -13.99
CA GLN A 92 -25.04 38.18 -15.24
C GLN A 92 -26.53 38.54 -15.07
N GLY A 93 -27.09 38.45 -13.86
CA GLY A 93 -28.51 38.70 -13.61
C GLY A 93 -29.44 37.76 -14.39
N ARG A 94 -29.02 36.51 -14.64
CA ARG A 94 -29.75 35.50 -15.42
C ARG A 94 -30.46 34.50 -14.49
N PRO A 95 -31.72 34.75 -14.08
CA PRO A 95 -32.41 33.92 -13.09
C PRO A 95 -32.63 32.47 -13.53
N ARG A 96 -32.78 32.23 -14.84
CA ARG A 96 -32.91 30.86 -15.38
C ARG A 96 -31.64 30.03 -15.19
N MET A 97 -30.48 30.63 -15.42
CA MET A 97 -29.18 29.97 -15.25
C MET A 97 -28.91 29.64 -13.78
N PHE A 98 -29.25 30.56 -12.88
CA PHE A 98 -29.21 30.31 -11.44
C PHE A 98 -30.16 29.18 -11.03
N ASN A 99 -31.38 29.15 -11.56
CA ASN A 99 -32.35 28.10 -11.27
C ASN A 99 -31.91 26.71 -11.76
N VAL A 100 -31.23 26.61 -12.92
CA VAL A 100 -30.60 25.36 -13.40
C VAL A 100 -29.57 24.87 -12.37
N ALA A 101 -28.69 25.76 -11.92
CA ALA A 101 -27.66 25.42 -10.94
C ALA A 101 -28.25 24.96 -9.59
N MET A 102 -29.32 25.62 -9.11
CA MET A 102 -29.96 25.24 -7.84
C MET A 102 -30.66 23.88 -7.91
N VAL A 103 -31.29 23.55 -9.05
CA VAL A 103 -31.89 22.21 -9.26
C VAL A 103 -30.80 21.13 -9.28
N TRP A 104 -29.67 21.41 -9.95
CA TRP A 104 -28.55 20.49 -10.03
C TRP A 104 -27.88 20.29 -8.65
N LEU A 105 -27.64 21.37 -7.90
CA LEU A 105 -27.12 21.28 -6.53
C LEU A 105 -28.07 20.53 -5.61
N ALA A 106 -29.39 20.74 -5.75
CA ALA A 106 -30.38 20.00 -4.98
C ALA A 106 -30.30 18.49 -5.26
N HIS A 107 -30.16 18.07 -6.52
CA HIS A 107 -29.99 16.66 -6.89
C HIS A 107 -28.74 16.04 -6.25
N ILE A 108 -27.57 16.64 -6.45
CA ILE A 108 -26.29 16.13 -5.93
C ILE A 108 -26.37 15.97 -4.41
N ASN A 109 -26.96 16.94 -3.72
CA ASN A 109 -27.02 16.95 -2.27
C ASN A 109 -28.09 16.01 -1.69
N LEU A 110 -29.17 15.73 -2.44
CA LEU A 110 -30.10 14.63 -2.13
C LEU A 110 -29.43 13.26 -2.29
N ASP A 111 -28.61 13.09 -3.33
CA ASP A 111 -27.80 11.89 -3.54
C ASP A 111 -26.77 11.67 -2.43
N ARG A 112 -26.14 12.74 -1.94
CA ARG A 112 -25.26 12.70 -0.77
C ARG A 112 -26.04 12.36 0.50
N MET A 113 -27.23 12.92 0.71
CA MET A 113 -28.09 12.63 1.86
C MET A 113 -28.44 11.13 1.96
N ILE A 114 -28.79 10.49 0.84
CA ILE A 114 -29.13 9.05 0.82
C ILE A 114 -27.89 8.12 0.76
N GLY A 115 -26.69 8.70 0.71
CA GLY A 115 -25.44 7.97 0.68
C GLY A 115 -25.04 7.40 -0.68
N ALA A 116 -25.66 7.84 -1.77
CA ALA A 116 -25.31 7.41 -3.13
C ALA A 116 -23.96 8.00 -3.56
N GLY A 117 -23.74 9.30 -3.33
CA GLY A 117 -22.46 10.01 -3.43
C GLY A 117 -21.59 9.78 -4.68
N LEU A 118 -20.41 10.40 -4.72
CA LEU A 118 -19.38 10.09 -5.72
C LEU A 118 -18.91 8.64 -5.63
N LYS A 119 -18.62 8.04 -6.79
CA LYS A 119 -18.37 6.61 -7.01
C LYS A 119 -16.89 6.30 -7.18
N TYR A 120 -16.46 5.15 -6.65
CA TYR A 120 -15.15 4.57 -6.97
C TYR A 120 -15.23 3.67 -8.22
N ALA A 121 -14.09 3.49 -8.89
CA ALA A 121 -13.97 2.62 -10.06
C ALA A 121 -14.14 1.12 -9.73
N SER A 122 -14.15 0.76 -8.44
CA SER A 122 -14.39 -0.58 -7.90
C SER A 122 -15.84 -1.05 -8.11
N GLY A 123 -16.81 -0.15 -8.27
CA GLY A 123 -18.20 -0.50 -8.57
C GLY A 123 -19.22 0.57 -8.14
N PHE A 124 -20.43 0.50 -8.68
CA PHE A 124 -21.50 1.51 -8.47
C PHE A 124 -21.94 1.68 -6.99
N SER A 125 -21.78 0.65 -6.17
CA SER A 125 -22.17 0.65 -4.76
C SER A 125 -21.09 1.18 -3.84
N ASP A 126 -19.87 1.37 -4.34
CA ASP A 126 -18.73 1.87 -3.57
C ASP A 126 -18.63 3.39 -3.72
N THR A 127 -18.88 4.10 -2.62
CA THR A 127 -19.06 5.55 -2.63
C THR A 127 -18.14 6.20 -1.60
N HIS A 128 -17.81 7.48 -1.79
CA HIS A 128 -17.05 8.24 -0.81
C HIS A 128 -17.73 8.37 0.57
N LEU A 129 -19.02 8.04 0.67
CA LEU A 129 -19.81 8.03 1.91
C LEU A 129 -19.92 6.62 2.53
N GLY A 130 -19.21 5.64 1.97
CA GLY A 130 -19.28 4.23 2.34
C GLY A 130 -20.05 3.39 1.32
N PHE A 131 -20.27 2.11 1.65
CA PHE A 131 -21.02 1.21 0.78
C PHE A 131 -22.51 1.60 0.77
N TRP A 132 -23.10 1.73 -0.42
CA TRP A 132 -24.50 2.13 -0.58
C TRP A 132 -25.44 0.92 -0.49
N ASP A 133 -26.23 0.85 0.58
CA ASP A 133 -27.13 -0.26 0.91
C ASP A 133 -28.27 -0.49 -0.10
N GLY A 134 -28.59 0.48 -0.96
CA GLY A 134 -29.61 0.31 -2.01
C GLY A 134 -29.24 -0.74 -3.08
N ALA A 135 -27.96 -1.13 -3.16
CA ALA A 135 -27.50 -2.25 -3.98
C ALA A 135 -27.61 -3.60 -3.25
N ALA A 136 -27.45 -3.63 -1.93
CA ALA A 136 -27.56 -4.85 -1.11
C ALA A 136 -28.98 -5.43 -1.10
N GLU A 137 -30.01 -4.59 -1.25
CA GLU A 137 -31.40 -5.04 -1.40
C GLU A 137 -31.72 -5.61 -2.79
N ARG A 138 -31.12 -5.07 -3.86
CA ARG A 138 -31.25 -5.63 -5.22
C ARG A 138 -30.45 -6.92 -5.38
N GLU A 139 -29.32 -7.04 -4.68
CA GLU A 139 -28.51 -8.25 -4.61
C GLU A 139 -29.17 -9.34 -3.76
N LYS A 140 -29.85 -8.97 -2.66
CA LYS A 140 -30.77 -9.86 -1.92
C LYS A 140 -31.99 -10.28 -2.75
N ALA A 141 -32.52 -9.40 -3.61
CA ALA A 141 -33.63 -9.73 -4.51
C ALA A 141 -33.19 -10.66 -5.66
N ARG A 142 -31.99 -10.45 -6.23
CA ARG A 142 -31.35 -11.36 -7.19
C ARG A 142 -30.97 -12.70 -6.56
N SER A 143 -30.45 -12.70 -5.32
CA SER A 143 -30.12 -13.93 -4.61
C SER A 143 -31.38 -14.71 -4.24
N LYS A 144 -32.48 -14.07 -3.85
CA LYS A 144 -33.79 -14.73 -3.64
C LYS A 144 -34.39 -15.33 -4.90
N SER A 145 -34.22 -14.68 -6.06
CA SER A 145 -34.66 -15.24 -7.35
C SER A 145 -33.78 -16.42 -7.80
N ALA A 146 -32.48 -16.41 -7.48
CA ALA A 146 -31.57 -17.53 -7.72
C ALA A 146 -31.73 -18.67 -6.70
N HIS A 147 -32.22 -18.37 -5.49
CA HIS A 147 -32.44 -19.34 -4.42
C HIS A 147 -33.65 -20.25 -4.68
N HIS A 148 -34.58 -19.91 -5.58
CA HIS A 148 -35.70 -20.80 -5.89
C HIS A 148 -35.40 -21.86 -6.95
N GLN A 149 -34.25 -21.80 -7.62
CA GLN A 149 -33.84 -22.77 -8.65
C GLN A 149 -32.66 -23.66 -8.27
N ASN A 150 -32.04 -23.49 -7.09
CA ASN A 150 -30.84 -24.26 -6.73
C ASN A 150 -30.84 -24.87 -5.31
N VAL A 151 -32.02 -25.08 -4.72
CA VAL A 151 -32.19 -25.81 -3.43
C VAL A 151 -32.33 -27.30 -3.68
N GLY A 152 -31.37 -27.87 -4.39
CA GLY A 152 -31.25 -29.31 -4.63
C GLY A 152 -29.83 -29.86 -4.49
N ALA A 153 -28.81 -29.02 -4.31
CA ALA A 153 -27.41 -29.45 -4.42
C ALA A 153 -26.46 -28.96 -3.31
N TYR A 154 -26.97 -28.42 -2.19
CA TYR A 154 -26.13 -28.00 -1.06
C TYR A 154 -26.57 -28.62 0.26
N SER A 155 -26.67 -29.95 0.26
CA SER A 155 -26.65 -30.76 1.47
C SER A 155 -25.88 -32.04 1.18
N ASN A 156 -24.58 -31.91 0.91
CA ASN A 156 -23.55 -32.94 1.04
C ASN A 156 -22.20 -32.35 0.61
N VAL A 157 -21.65 -31.44 1.42
CA VAL A 157 -20.21 -31.32 1.53
C VAL A 157 -19.88 -31.78 2.93
N SER A 158 -19.60 -33.08 3.01
CA SER A 158 -18.99 -33.72 4.15
C SER A 158 -17.74 -32.94 4.56
N THR A 159 -17.71 -32.52 5.81
CA THR A 159 -16.49 -32.28 6.57
C THR A 159 -15.70 -33.59 6.61
N ASP A 160 -14.85 -33.81 5.61
CA ASP A 160 -13.86 -34.87 5.64
C ASP A 160 -12.46 -34.24 5.73
N PHE A 161 -12.00 -34.08 6.96
CA PHE A 161 -10.59 -33.88 7.26
C PHE A 161 -9.88 -35.21 7.03
N GLY A 162 -9.54 -35.52 5.78
CA GLY A 162 -8.88 -36.80 5.50
C GLY A 162 -8.74 -37.19 4.04
N SER A 163 -7.83 -36.55 3.29
CA SER A 163 -6.94 -37.29 2.38
C SER A 163 -5.79 -36.39 1.92
N LYS A 164 -4.61 -36.61 2.49
CA LYS A 164 -3.34 -36.20 1.89
C LYS A 164 -3.10 -37.07 0.65
N THR A 165 -3.85 -36.85 -0.44
CA THR A 165 -3.45 -37.40 -1.74
C THR A 165 -2.29 -36.57 -2.25
N HIS A 166 -1.12 -37.18 -2.40
CA HIS A 166 0.03 -36.62 -3.11
C HIS A 166 -0.41 -36.11 -4.50
N GLY A 167 -0.71 -34.82 -4.61
CA GLY A 167 -1.16 -34.24 -5.88
C GLY A 167 -1.87 -32.90 -5.80
N ASN A 168 -2.70 -32.64 -4.78
CA ASN A 168 -3.50 -31.40 -4.69
C ASN A 168 -3.43 -30.78 -3.29
N TYR A 169 -3.06 -29.51 -3.20
CA TYR A 169 -3.07 -28.74 -1.95
C TYR A 169 -4.21 -27.73 -2.00
N LEU A 170 -5.27 -27.96 -1.22
CA LEU A 170 -6.46 -27.08 -1.18
C LEU A 170 -7.06 -26.82 -2.58
N GLY A 171 -7.01 -27.82 -3.47
CA GLY A 171 -7.51 -27.71 -4.85
C GLY A 171 -6.52 -27.17 -5.88
N ILE A 172 -5.29 -26.81 -5.48
CA ILE A 172 -4.22 -26.39 -6.39
C ILE A 172 -3.39 -27.62 -6.80
N PRO A 173 -3.20 -27.89 -8.11
CA PRO A 173 -2.32 -28.96 -8.58
C PRO A 173 -0.88 -28.78 -8.08
N GLY A 174 -0.26 -29.86 -7.61
CA GLY A 174 1.08 -29.83 -7.01
C GLY A 174 2.16 -29.24 -7.92
N GLN A 175 2.11 -29.55 -9.22
CA GLN A 175 3.03 -28.96 -10.20
C GLN A 175 2.87 -27.44 -10.30
N LEU A 176 1.63 -26.95 -10.25
CA LEU A 176 1.34 -25.51 -10.28
C LEU A 176 1.86 -24.83 -9.01
N ILE A 177 1.81 -25.47 -7.84
CA ILE A 177 2.36 -24.91 -6.60
C ILE A 177 3.86 -24.65 -6.72
N VAL A 178 4.61 -25.60 -7.28
CA VAL A 178 6.07 -25.44 -7.47
C VAL A 178 6.37 -24.29 -8.43
N GLU A 179 5.63 -24.20 -9.54
CA GLU A 179 5.74 -23.12 -10.51
C GLU A 179 5.42 -21.74 -9.90
N LEU A 180 4.28 -21.62 -9.21
CA LEU A 180 3.87 -20.39 -8.54
C LEU A 180 4.84 -19.99 -7.43
N THR A 181 5.44 -20.95 -6.74
CA THR A 181 6.47 -20.70 -5.72
C THR A 181 7.74 -20.13 -6.36
N ALA A 182 8.17 -20.66 -7.50
CA ALA A 182 9.30 -20.10 -8.24
C ALA A 182 9.00 -18.65 -8.68
N ILE A 183 7.84 -18.42 -9.29
CA ILE A 183 7.37 -17.09 -9.72
C ILE A 183 7.33 -16.11 -8.54
N TYR A 184 6.86 -16.54 -7.36
CA TYR A 184 6.85 -15.73 -6.14
C TYR A 184 8.25 -15.25 -5.77
N PHE A 185 9.24 -16.15 -5.67
CA PHE A 185 10.61 -15.77 -5.32
C PHE A 185 11.29 -14.90 -6.39
N ASP A 186 10.85 -15.02 -7.64
CA ASP A 186 11.34 -14.20 -8.74
C ASP A 186 10.74 -12.78 -8.78
N ASN A 187 9.49 -12.61 -8.35
CA ASN A 187 8.79 -11.33 -8.58
C ASN A 187 8.48 -10.55 -7.30
N VAL A 188 8.54 -11.18 -6.12
CA VAL A 188 8.28 -10.47 -4.86
C VAL A 188 9.62 -10.06 -4.24
N SER A 189 9.90 -8.75 -4.23
CA SER A 189 11.18 -8.18 -3.77
C SER A 189 11.60 -8.63 -2.36
N ASN A 190 10.63 -8.81 -1.46
CA ASN A 190 10.85 -9.15 -0.06
C ASN A 190 10.73 -10.66 0.21
N SER A 191 10.58 -11.49 -0.83
CA SER A 191 10.30 -12.91 -0.67
C SER A 191 11.32 -13.64 0.20
N SER A 192 12.61 -13.36 0.00
CA SER A 192 13.74 -13.92 0.74
C SER A 192 14.00 -13.25 2.10
N LEU A 193 13.28 -12.18 2.44
CA LEU A 193 13.20 -11.67 3.82
C LEU A 193 12.13 -12.43 4.62
N VAL A 194 11.05 -12.87 3.97
CA VAL A 194 9.92 -13.50 4.66
C VAL A 194 10.07 -15.03 4.77
N LEU A 195 10.62 -15.66 3.72
CA LEU A 195 10.67 -17.11 3.56
C LEU A 195 12.04 -17.58 3.04
N HIS A 196 12.51 -18.71 3.57
CA HIS A 196 13.69 -19.41 3.06
C HIS A 196 13.27 -20.40 1.96
N LYS A 197 13.69 -20.14 0.70
CA LYS A 197 13.23 -20.86 -0.49
C LYS A 197 13.38 -22.38 -0.40
N ALA A 198 14.58 -22.87 -0.07
CA ALA A 198 14.84 -24.30 -0.01
C ALA A 198 14.04 -25.01 1.10
N ARG A 199 13.83 -24.34 2.25
CA ARG A 199 13.04 -24.89 3.36
C ARG A 199 11.56 -24.98 2.99
N LEU A 200 11.03 -23.97 2.30
CA LEU A 200 9.64 -23.98 1.85
C LEU A 200 9.41 -25.08 0.81
N LEU A 201 10.28 -25.20 -0.20
CA LEU A 201 10.15 -26.24 -1.23
C LEU A 201 10.20 -27.65 -0.62
N HIS A 202 11.15 -27.90 0.28
CA HIS A 202 11.22 -29.17 1.01
C HIS A 202 9.97 -29.43 1.85
N ALA A 203 9.42 -28.41 2.53
CA ALA A 203 8.20 -28.55 3.31
C ALA A 203 6.95 -28.81 2.43
N ILE A 204 6.90 -28.23 1.22
CA ILE A 204 5.84 -28.50 0.24
C ILE A 204 5.93 -29.95 -0.23
N GLU A 205 7.13 -30.40 -0.61
CA GLU A 205 7.38 -31.77 -1.07
C GLU A 205 7.07 -32.81 0.01
N ALA A 206 7.47 -32.53 1.26
CA ALA A 206 7.18 -33.38 2.42
C ALA A 206 5.71 -33.30 2.89
N GLY A 207 4.90 -32.39 2.35
CA GLY A 207 3.50 -32.18 2.78
C GLY A 207 3.38 -31.69 4.23
N THR A 208 4.40 -30.96 4.71
CA THR A 208 4.47 -30.38 6.06
C THR A 208 4.35 -28.85 6.07
N ALA A 209 4.39 -28.20 4.91
CA ALA A 209 4.18 -26.76 4.80
C ALA A 209 2.79 -26.37 5.30
N ALA A 210 2.73 -25.30 6.10
CA ALA A 210 1.48 -24.76 6.63
C ALA A 210 0.56 -24.26 5.52
N PRO A 211 -0.76 -24.56 5.55
CA PRO A 211 -1.61 -24.28 4.40
C PRO A 211 -1.82 -22.83 4.07
N HIS A 212 -1.88 -22.01 5.10
CA HIS A 212 -1.97 -20.57 4.96
C HIS A 212 -0.69 -19.97 4.33
N VAL A 213 0.50 -20.54 4.56
CA VAL A 213 1.76 -20.12 3.92
C VAL A 213 1.71 -20.43 2.42
N VAL A 214 1.42 -21.69 2.07
CA VAL A 214 1.39 -22.14 0.67
C VAL A 214 0.40 -21.32 -0.16
N LEU A 215 -0.81 -21.09 0.36
CA LEU A 215 -1.80 -20.25 -0.31
C LEU A 215 -1.36 -18.80 -0.46
N SER A 216 -0.72 -18.21 0.56
CA SER A 216 -0.22 -16.82 0.47
C SER A 216 0.85 -16.67 -0.61
N VAL A 217 1.70 -17.69 -0.79
CA VAL A 217 2.72 -17.75 -1.84
C VAL A 217 2.08 -17.97 -3.21
N CYS A 218 1.12 -18.89 -3.32
CA CYS A 218 0.40 -19.15 -4.56
C CYS A 218 -0.41 -17.92 -5.02
N ALA A 219 -1.02 -17.18 -4.10
CA ALA A 219 -1.73 -15.94 -4.40
C ALA A 219 -0.82 -14.91 -5.09
N TRP A 220 0.39 -14.72 -4.55
CA TRP A 220 1.40 -13.87 -5.19
C TRP A 220 1.90 -14.43 -6.52
N GLY A 221 2.21 -15.73 -6.58
CA GLY A 221 2.63 -16.38 -7.83
C GLY A 221 1.58 -16.19 -8.93
N ALA A 222 0.29 -16.32 -8.59
CA ALA A 222 -0.82 -16.14 -9.52
C ALA A 222 -0.94 -14.71 -10.04
N ASN A 223 -0.53 -13.70 -9.27
CA ASN A 223 -0.52 -12.31 -9.68
C ASN A 223 0.44 -12.03 -10.86
N PHE A 224 1.50 -12.84 -10.97
CA PHE A 224 2.53 -12.72 -12.02
C PHE A 224 2.51 -13.87 -13.04
N TYR A 225 1.66 -14.88 -12.81
CA TYR A 225 1.58 -16.07 -13.65
C TYR A 225 1.11 -15.73 -15.06
N LYS A 226 1.75 -16.38 -16.04
CA LYS A 226 1.41 -16.36 -17.45
C LYS A 226 1.29 -17.79 -17.94
N ASP A 227 0.17 -18.12 -18.57
CA ASP A 227 -0.01 -19.44 -19.18
C ASP A 227 0.74 -19.57 -20.51
N LYS A 228 0.61 -20.73 -21.16
CA LYS A 228 1.26 -21.03 -22.44
C LYS A 228 0.91 -20.05 -23.57
N ASN A 229 -0.18 -19.30 -23.44
CA ASN A 229 -0.63 -18.29 -24.39
C ASN A 229 -0.26 -16.86 -23.95
N ASP A 230 0.62 -16.71 -22.96
CA ASP A 230 0.97 -15.44 -22.30
C ASP A 230 -0.23 -14.70 -21.67
N SER A 231 -1.32 -15.44 -21.40
CA SER A 231 -2.50 -14.90 -20.72
C SER A 231 -2.30 -14.97 -19.20
N ALA A 232 -2.73 -13.91 -18.51
CA ALA A 232 -2.72 -13.85 -17.05
C ALA A 232 -3.96 -14.58 -16.46
N SER A 233 -4.23 -15.80 -16.95
CA SER A 233 -5.49 -16.51 -16.71
C SER A 233 -5.83 -16.68 -15.24
N LEU A 234 -4.86 -16.98 -14.37
CA LEU A 234 -5.11 -17.07 -12.93
C LEU A 234 -5.55 -15.75 -12.31
N LYS A 235 -4.92 -14.64 -12.71
CA LYS A 235 -5.27 -13.29 -12.26
C LYS A 235 -6.62 -12.84 -12.81
N THR A 236 -6.88 -13.05 -14.09
CA THR A 236 -8.14 -12.68 -14.76
C THR A 236 -9.34 -13.41 -14.16
N ASN A 237 -9.17 -14.66 -13.74
CA ASN A 237 -10.22 -15.44 -13.10
C ASN A 237 -10.32 -15.22 -11.57
N GLY A 238 -9.52 -14.32 -10.99
CA GLY A 238 -9.62 -13.93 -9.58
C GLY A 238 -8.98 -14.88 -8.57
N PHE A 239 -8.28 -15.93 -9.01
CA PHE A 239 -7.68 -16.93 -8.12
C PHE A 239 -6.67 -16.34 -7.14
N MET A 240 -5.89 -15.33 -7.55
CA MET A 240 -4.93 -14.67 -6.66
C MET A 240 -5.62 -14.10 -5.40
N THR A 241 -6.78 -13.47 -5.56
CA THR A 241 -7.52 -12.82 -4.49
C THR A 241 -8.26 -13.84 -3.64
N GLU A 242 -8.83 -14.86 -4.28
CA GLU A 242 -9.48 -15.98 -3.60
C GLU A 242 -8.50 -16.71 -2.66
N TRP A 243 -7.32 -17.09 -3.18
CA TRP A 243 -6.29 -17.76 -2.38
C TRP A 243 -5.73 -16.86 -1.29
N ALA A 244 -5.57 -15.56 -1.52
CA ALA A 244 -5.16 -14.62 -0.47
C ALA A 244 -6.19 -14.52 0.66
N HIS A 245 -7.49 -14.48 0.34
CA HIS A 245 -8.55 -14.49 1.35
C HIS A 245 -8.60 -15.82 2.11
N GLN A 246 -8.42 -16.94 1.43
CA GLN A 246 -8.39 -18.26 2.07
C GLN A 246 -7.17 -18.40 2.98
N ALA A 247 -5.99 -17.95 2.56
CA ALA A 247 -4.79 -17.90 3.39
C ALA A 247 -5.03 -17.10 4.67
N GLY A 248 -5.65 -15.91 4.53
CA GLY A 248 -6.00 -15.06 5.67
C GLY A 248 -6.97 -15.74 6.64
N ARG A 249 -8.03 -16.38 6.13
CA ARG A 249 -8.99 -17.11 6.97
C ARG A 249 -8.33 -18.23 7.77
N LEU A 250 -7.48 -19.04 7.13
CA LEU A 250 -6.76 -20.11 7.81
C LEU A 250 -5.77 -19.57 8.85
N ALA A 251 -5.03 -18.51 8.51
CA ALA A 251 -4.11 -17.88 9.46
C ALA A 251 -4.82 -17.35 10.71
N PHE A 252 -6.01 -16.75 10.55
CA PHE A 252 -6.79 -16.26 11.70
C PHE A 252 -7.50 -17.38 12.47
N GLN A 253 -7.78 -18.53 11.86
CA GLN A 253 -8.25 -19.71 12.58
C GLN A 253 -7.15 -20.32 13.46
N GLU A 254 -5.91 -20.27 12.99
CA GLU A 254 -4.74 -20.81 13.71
C GLU A 254 -4.03 -19.76 14.58
N ILE A 255 -4.61 -18.57 14.74
CA ILE A 255 -3.95 -17.43 15.41
C ILE A 255 -3.43 -17.84 16.80
N GLU A 256 -4.22 -18.54 17.60
CA GLU A 256 -3.84 -18.98 18.96
C GLU A 256 -2.79 -20.10 19.00
N SER A 257 -2.38 -20.66 17.85
CA SER A 257 -1.29 -21.64 17.79
C SER A 257 0.09 -21.03 18.08
N PHE A 258 0.20 -19.70 17.92
CA PHE A 258 1.49 -19.00 17.96
C PHE A 258 2.54 -19.66 17.05
N SER A 259 2.12 -20.17 15.89
CA SER A 259 3.05 -20.72 14.91
C SER A 259 3.91 -19.61 14.31
N LYS A 260 5.22 -19.86 14.19
CA LYS A 260 6.15 -18.93 13.51
C LYS A 260 5.76 -18.73 12.04
N ASP A 261 5.07 -19.68 11.43
CA ASP A 261 4.63 -19.59 10.03
C ASP A 261 3.50 -18.57 9.81
N LEU A 262 2.77 -18.20 10.87
CA LEU A 262 1.78 -17.14 10.83
C LEU A 262 2.44 -15.80 10.49
N VAL A 263 3.59 -15.49 11.10
CA VAL A 263 4.34 -14.25 10.81
C VAL A 263 4.63 -14.14 9.31
N ALA A 264 5.12 -15.23 8.68
CA ALA A 264 5.41 -15.23 7.25
C ALA A 264 4.15 -14.95 6.42
N THR A 265 3.03 -15.56 6.79
CA THR A 265 1.75 -15.41 6.08
C THR A 265 1.20 -14.00 6.22
N LEU A 266 1.20 -13.46 7.44
CA LEU A 266 0.73 -12.11 7.73
C LEU A 266 1.59 -11.08 6.97
N LEU A 267 2.91 -11.23 6.92
CA LEU A 267 3.80 -10.34 6.15
C LEU A 267 3.54 -10.45 4.64
N ASN A 268 3.41 -11.67 4.10
CA ASN A 268 3.09 -11.88 2.69
C ASN A 268 1.74 -11.26 2.29
N LEU A 269 0.71 -11.46 3.10
CA LEU A 269 -0.61 -10.90 2.87
C LEU A 269 -0.61 -9.38 3.03
N THR A 270 0.19 -8.83 3.94
CA THR A 270 0.37 -7.37 4.05
C THR A 270 0.83 -6.79 2.71
N LEU A 271 1.93 -7.30 2.15
CA LEU A 271 2.45 -6.83 0.87
C LEU A 271 1.45 -7.09 -0.26
N PHE A 272 0.78 -8.25 -0.26
CA PHE A 272 -0.20 -8.59 -1.28
C PHE A 272 -1.31 -7.54 -1.30
N TRP A 273 -2.00 -7.32 -0.18
CA TRP A 273 -3.12 -6.38 -0.12
C TRP A 273 -2.68 -4.93 -0.33
N HIS A 274 -1.45 -4.56 0.04
CA HIS A 274 -0.88 -3.27 -0.32
C HIS A 274 -0.77 -3.12 -1.84
N SER A 275 -0.24 -4.14 -2.55
CA SER A 275 -0.12 -4.12 -4.02
C SER A 275 -1.48 -4.08 -4.74
N GLN A 276 -2.53 -4.57 -4.10
CA GLN A 276 -3.91 -4.52 -4.63
C GLN A 276 -4.65 -3.21 -4.27
N GLY A 277 -4.00 -2.26 -3.60
CA GLY A 277 -4.61 -0.99 -3.16
C GLY A 277 -5.50 -1.10 -1.92
N SER A 278 -5.60 -2.28 -1.31
CA SER A 278 -6.42 -2.56 -0.12
C SER A 278 -5.68 -2.21 1.17
N TRP A 279 -5.40 -0.92 1.38
CA TRP A 279 -4.55 -0.44 2.48
C TRP A 279 -5.06 -0.83 3.88
N LYS A 280 -6.39 -0.82 4.12
CA LYS A 280 -6.97 -1.19 5.43
C LYS A 280 -6.66 -2.64 5.80
N VAL A 281 -6.82 -3.53 4.82
CA VAL A 281 -6.58 -4.97 4.97
C VAL A 281 -5.07 -5.23 5.13
N SER A 282 -4.25 -4.55 4.33
CA SER A 282 -2.79 -4.55 4.50
C SER A 282 -2.38 -4.16 5.92
N SER A 283 -2.88 -3.02 6.42
CA SER A 283 -2.55 -2.54 7.78
C SER A 283 -2.99 -3.51 8.87
N LEU A 284 -4.12 -4.19 8.72
CA LEU A 284 -4.57 -5.25 9.64
C LEU A 284 -3.53 -6.38 9.73
N TYR A 285 -3.11 -6.93 8.59
CA TYR A 285 -2.13 -8.00 8.57
C TYR A 285 -0.78 -7.55 9.12
N LYS A 286 -0.34 -6.33 8.78
CA LYS A 286 0.93 -5.75 9.26
C LYS A 286 0.95 -5.62 10.78
N ALA A 287 -0.13 -5.11 11.36
CA ALA A 287 -0.26 -4.93 12.80
C ALA A 287 -0.20 -6.29 13.51
N ASN A 288 -0.94 -7.29 13.03
CA ASN A 288 -0.90 -8.64 13.61
C ASN A 288 0.49 -9.27 13.48
N ALA A 289 1.17 -9.13 12.33
CA ALA A 289 2.52 -9.63 12.15
C ALA A 289 3.49 -9.10 13.22
N PHE A 290 3.40 -7.80 13.55
CA PHE A 290 4.22 -7.19 14.59
C PHE A 290 3.98 -7.78 15.97
N HIS A 291 2.71 -7.93 16.36
CA HIS A 291 2.37 -8.50 17.67
C HIS A 291 2.90 -9.93 17.81
N TYR A 292 2.84 -10.74 16.74
CA TYR A 292 3.43 -12.08 16.75
C TYR A 292 4.95 -12.05 16.83
N LEU A 293 5.62 -11.13 16.13
CA LEU A 293 7.06 -10.93 16.26
C LEU A 293 7.45 -10.60 17.71
N CYS A 294 6.69 -9.73 18.38
CA CYS A 294 6.87 -9.40 19.80
C CYS A 294 6.68 -10.62 20.71
N ILE A 295 5.61 -11.39 20.51
CA ILE A 295 5.34 -12.64 21.26
C ILE A 295 6.48 -13.65 21.08
N HIS A 296 7.08 -13.71 19.89
CA HIS A 296 8.23 -14.57 19.61
C HIS A 296 9.57 -14.02 20.10
N GLY A 297 9.59 -12.92 20.86
CA GLY A 297 10.78 -12.41 21.52
C GLY A 297 11.72 -11.62 20.62
N ILE A 298 11.20 -10.89 19.62
CA ILE A 298 12.04 -10.06 18.75
C ILE A 298 12.80 -8.94 19.51
N GLY A 299 12.33 -8.55 20.70
CA GLY A 299 13.01 -7.62 21.60
C GLY A 299 14.09 -8.25 22.49
N ASP A 300 14.28 -9.58 22.44
CA ASP A 300 15.34 -10.26 23.16
C ASP A 300 16.62 -10.29 22.31
N THR A 301 17.53 -9.36 22.62
CA THR A 301 18.81 -9.23 21.91
C THR A 301 19.67 -10.49 21.98
N VAL A 302 19.61 -11.24 23.09
CA VAL A 302 20.39 -12.49 23.25
C VAL A 302 19.83 -13.56 22.32
N LEU A 303 18.51 -13.73 22.29
CA LEU A 303 17.84 -14.64 21.35
C LEU A 303 18.19 -14.26 19.91
N MET A 304 18.14 -12.97 19.58
CA MET A 304 18.44 -12.49 18.24
C MET A 304 19.93 -12.56 17.91
N GLN A 305 20.86 -12.71 18.83
CA GLN A 305 22.29 -12.89 18.50
C GLN A 305 22.64 -14.33 18.11
N ALA A 306 21.77 -15.30 18.38
CA ALA A 306 22.02 -16.70 18.03
C ALA A 306 22.20 -16.89 16.53
N GLN A 307 23.26 -17.63 16.16
CA GLN A 307 23.69 -17.82 14.77
C GLN A 307 23.08 -19.08 14.13
N THR A 308 21.78 -19.32 14.36
CA THR A 308 21.06 -20.45 13.76
C THR A 308 20.17 -19.96 12.62
N LEU A 309 19.96 -20.81 11.61
CA LEU A 309 19.05 -20.49 10.49
C LEU A 309 17.63 -20.16 10.97
N GLU A 310 17.14 -20.81 12.02
CA GLU A 310 15.82 -20.52 12.60
C GLU A 310 15.71 -19.09 13.14
N VAL A 311 16.73 -18.65 13.86
CA VAL A 311 16.80 -17.29 14.41
C VAL A 311 16.97 -16.28 13.28
N GLU A 312 17.79 -16.60 12.27
CA GLU A 312 17.96 -15.75 11.09
C GLU A 312 16.65 -15.56 10.31
N VAL A 313 15.85 -16.61 10.12
CA VAL A 313 14.52 -16.50 9.49
C VAL A 313 13.63 -15.54 10.28
N GLN A 314 13.64 -15.63 11.61
CA GLN A 314 12.86 -14.74 12.46
C GLN A 314 13.36 -13.29 12.41
N ARG A 315 14.67 -13.09 12.44
CA ARG A 315 15.33 -11.79 12.27
C ARG A 315 14.97 -11.14 10.95
N ARG A 316 15.03 -11.88 9.84
CA ARG A 316 14.65 -11.37 8.51
C ARG A 316 13.18 -10.97 8.43
N ARG A 317 12.27 -11.73 9.05
CA ARG A 317 10.84 -11.37 9.12
C ARG A 317 10.62 -10.06 9.88
N PHE A 318 11.37 -9.83 10.96
CA PHE A 318 11.34 -8.54 11.65
C PHE A 318 11.85 -7.40 10.75
N TRP A 319 13.00 -7.56 10.10
CA TRP A 319 13.51 -6.53 9.21
C TRP A 319 12.64 -6.32 7.96
N ALA A 320 11.91 -7.35 7.50
CA ALA A 320 10.87 -7.20 6.48
C ALA A 320 9.77 -6.26 6.96
N TRP A 321 9.25 -6.51 8.17
CA TRP A 321 8.25 -5.64 8.80
C TRP A 321 8.78 -4.21 8.96
N TYR A 322 10.01 -4.08 9.46
CA TYR A 322 10.66 -2.79 9.71
C TYR A 322 10.83 -1.97 8.42
N ILE A 323 11.32 -2.59 7.34
CA ILE A 323 11.44 -1.93 6.03
C ILE A 323 10.08 -1.46 5.53
N MET A 324 9.02 -2.26 5.71
CA MET A 324 7.65 -1.87 5.34
C MET A 324 7.13 -0.70 6.19
N HIS A 325 7.47 -0.66 7.48
CA HIS A 325 7.15 0.45 8.38
C HIS A 325 7.86 1.74 7.96
N CYS A 326 9.14 1.66 7.60
CA CYS A 326 9.90 2.78 7.05
C CYS A 326 9.33 3.27 5.70
N HIS A 327 8.92 2.36 4.82
CA HIS A 327 8.27 2.71 3.54
C HIS A 327 6.98 3.50 3.73
N ASN A 328 6.16 3.10 4.70
CA ASN A 328 4.90 3.76 5.01
C ASN A 328 5.08 5.11 5.72
N ASN A 329 6.33 5.48 6.06
CA ASN A 329 6.66 6.72 6.75
C ASN A 329 5.91 6.88 8.08
N GLU A 330 5.75 5.77 8.80
CA GLU A 330 5.12 5.71 10.12
C GLU A 330 6.17 5.99 11.20
N GLY A 331 5.75 6.64 12.29
CA GLY A 331 6.65 6.95 13.39
C GLY A 331 7.21 5.69 14.04
N LEU A 332 8.49 5.72 14.44
CA LEU A 332 9.15 4.58 15.09
C LEU A 332 8.63 4.31 16.51
N GLY A 333 7.71 5.11 17.05
CA GLY A 333 7.10 4.89 18.38
C GLY A 333 6.39 3.53 18.53
N ALA A 334 5.93 2.93 17.44
CA ALA A 334 5.37 1.57 17.46
C ALA A 334 6.39 0.49 17.89
N LEU A 335 7.68 0.79 17.85
CA LEU A 335 8.78 -0.12 18.20
C LEU A 335 9.19 -0.04 19.67
N GLU A 336 8.46 0.68 20.54
CA GLU A 336 8.72 0.70 21.99
C GLU A 336 8.92 -0.70 22.61
N PRO A 337 8.19 -1.76 22.21
CA PRO A 337 8.42 -3.12 22.71
C PRO A 337 9.80 -3.72 22.33
N VAL A 338 10.48 -3.15 21.34
CA VAL A 338 11.81 -3.56 20.86
C VAL A 338 12.85 -2.68 21.53
N GLY A 339 13.25 -3.06 22.74
CA GLY A 339 14.01 -2.20 23.66
C GLY A 339 15.27 -1.56 23.08
N ASP A 340 16.13 -2.34 22.41
CA ASP A 340 17.36 -1.84 21.77
C ASP A 340 17.43 -2.24 20.29
N LEU A 341 16.66 -1.53 19.46
CA LEU A 341 16.65 -1.68 18.01
C LEU A 341 18.06 -1.52 17.38
N GLN A 342 18.91 -0.66 17.95
CA GLN A 342 20.19 -0.28 17.37
C GLN A 342 21.25 -1.38 17.50
N SER A 343 21.16 -2.20 18.54
CA SER A 343 22.03 -3.38 18.73
C SER A 343 21.50 -4.66 18.09
N LEU A 344 20.26 -4.65 17.57
CA LEU A 344 19.73 -5.82 16.90
C LEU A 344 20.59 -6.16 15.67
N PRO A 345 20.97 -7.44 15.50
CA PRO A 345 21.77 -7.81 14.35
C PRO A 345 20.88 -7.77 13.09
N LEU A 346 21.45 -7.22 12.02
CA LEU A 346 20.84 -7.12 10.68
C LEU A 346 20.87 -8.49 9.96
N PRO A 347 20.10 -8.67 8.88
CA PRO A 347 20.10 -9.91 8.10
C PRO A 347 21.50 -10.34 7.67
N TRP A 348 21.74 -11.64 7.62
CA TRP A 348 22.95 -12.22 7.01
C TRP A 348 23.05 -11.83 5.53
N SER A 349 24.21 -12.06 4.92
CA SER A 349 24.32 -11.96 3.47
C SER A 349 23.37 -12.93 2.77
N GLU A 350 23.00 -12.61 1.54
CA GLU A 350 22.12 -13.43 0.71
C GLU A 350 22.74 -14.81 0.46
N GLU A 351 24.07 -14.89 0.35
CA GLU A 351 24.83 -16.13 0.23
C GLU A 351 24.76 -16.97 1.51
N ASP A 352 25.07 -16.39 2.68
CA ASP A 352 25.05 -17.09 3.97
C ASP A 352 23.64 -17.58 4.30
N TYR A 353 22.62 -16.77 3.99
CA TYR A 353 21.22 -17.17 4.18
C TYR A 353 20.82 -18.32 3.28
N ALA A 354 21.24 -18.31 2.00
CA ALA A 354 20.98 -19.41 1.08
C ALA A 354 21.71 -20.70 1.49
N ALA A 355 22.92 -20.58 2.03
CA ALA A 355 23.71 -21.69 2.56
C ALA A 355 23.16 -22.22 3.90
N GLY A 356 22.42 -21.39 4.65
CA GLY A 356 21.90 -21.72 5.97
C GLY A 356 22.95 -21.65 7.08
N SER A 357 24.10 -21.02 6.81
CA SER A 357 25.23 -20.93 7.73
C SER A 357 25.92 -19.58 7.58
N LEU A 358 26.29 -18.97 8.70
CA LEU A 358 26.96 -17.69 8.75
C LEU A 358 28.47 -17.85 8.56
N SER A 359 29.04 -17.19 7.55
CA SER A 359 30.49 -17.20 7.27
C SER A 359 31.22 -16.00 7.89
N SER A 360 30.49 -14.90 8.10
CA SER A 360 31.03 -13.60 8.53
C SER A 360 30.40 -13.10 9.85
N HIS A 361 30.91 -12.01 10.41
CA HIS A 361 30.31 -11.45 11.63
C HIS A 361 29.00 -10.71 11.31
N SER A 362 28.04 -10.77 12.24
CA SER A 362 26.80 -10.01 12.10
C SER A 362 27.03 -8.52 12.31
N VAL A 363 26.41 -7.70 11.49
CA VAL A 363 26.39 -6.24 11.62
C VAL A 363 25.10 -5.76 12.31
N THR A 364 25.07 -4.51 12.79
CA THR A 364 23.91 -3.86 13.38
C THR A 364 23.63 -2.53 12.68
N LEU A 365 22.60 -1.79 13.10
CA LEU A 365 22.28 -0.46 12.55
C LEU A 365 23.39 0.58 12.79
N VAL A 366 24.16 0.43 13.87
CA VAL A 366 25.21 1.38 14.29
C VAL A 366 26.61 0.90 13.91
N ALA A 367 26.79 -0.40 13.62
CA ALA A 367 28.11 -0.98 13.42
C ALA A 367 28.69 -0.74 12.01
N SER A 368 29.98 -0.35 12.04
CA SER A 368 31.07 -0.50 11.05
C SER A 368 31.16 0.50 9.89
N ASP A 369 32.34 1.14 9.79
CA ASP A 369 32.85 1.89 8.62
C ASP A 369 33.03 1.00 7.37
N LYS A 370 32.88 -0.32 7.50
CA LYS A 370 32.89 -1.28 6.40
C LYS A 370 31.49 -1.85 6.19
N GLY A 371 31.05 -1.89 4.93
CA GLY A 371 29.80 -2.50 4.51
C GLY A 371 29.66 -3.96 4.94
N SER A 372 28.41 -4.41 5.11
CA SER A 372 28.06 -5.73 5.63
C SER A 372 28.13 -6.88 4.62
N GLY A 373 28.24 -6.58 3.31
CA GLY A 373 28.09 -7.56 2.24
C GLY A 373 26.66 -8.14 2.10
N SER A 374 25.70 -7.69 2.92
CA SER A 374 24.30 -8.10 2.86
C SER A 374 23.47 -6.99 2.22
N ILE A 375 22.78 -7.30 1.13
CA ILE A 375 21.92 -6.35 0.42
C ILE A 375 20.81 -5.88 1.35
N PHE A 376 20.18 -6.79 2.09
CA PHE A 376 19.11 -6.43 3.01
C PHE A 376 19.58 -5.67 4.26
N ALA A 377 20.79 -5.93 4.77
CA ALA A 377 21.34 -5.14 5.86
C ALA A 377 21.58 -3.69 5.42
N GLU A 378 22.20 -3.48 4.26
CA GLU A 378 22.42 -2.13 3.72
C GLU A 378 21.10 -1.43 3.34
N LEU A 379 20.14 -2.16 2.77
CA LEU A 379 18.78 -1.65 2.52
C LEU A 379 18.11 -1.18 3.82
N THR A 380 18.25 -1.95 4.90
CA THR A 380 17.67 -1.60 6.21
C THR A 380 18.27 -0.30 6.75
N LYS A 381 19.59 -0.13 6.64
CA LYS A 381 20.29 1.10 7.08
C LYS A 381 19.78 2.33 6.32
N ILE A 382 19.72 2.27 4.98
CA ILE A 382 19.24 3.41 4.19
C ILE A 382 17.75 3.69 4.39
N MET A 383 16.93 2.66 4.57
CA MET A 383 15.51 2.83 4.92
C MET A 383 15.30 3.46 6.30
N THR A 384 16.21 3.20 7.24
CA THR A 384 16.22 3.88 8.55
C THR A 384 16.48 5.38 8.39
N MET A 385 17.48 5.74 7.58
CA MET A 385 17.81 7.14 7.30
C MET A 385 16.73 7.84 6.47
N TRP A 386 16.08 7.14 5.54
CA TRP A 386 14.88 7.61 4.84
C TRP A 386 13.76 7.97 5.83
N SER A 387 13.46 7.08 6.78
CA SER A 387 12.45 7.34 7.82
C SER A 387 12.80 8.57 8.67
N GLN A 388 14.08 8.74 9.02
CA GLN A 388 14.58 9.94 9.72
C GLN A 388 14.38 11.20 8.88
N ALA A 389 14.71 11.15 7.58
CA ALA A 389 14.53 12.26 6.66
C ALA A 389 13.05 12.65 6.53
N VAL A 390 12.17 11.67 6.35
CA VAL A 390 10.74 11.91 6.24
C VAL A 390 10.15 12.47 7.53
N SER A 391 10.57 11.98 8.69
CA SER A 391 10.16 12.51 10.00
C SER A 391 10.59 13.98 10.18
N LEU A 392 11.84 14.28 9.80
CA LEU A 392 12.40 15.64 9.85
C LEU A 392 11.62 16.61 8.96
N ILE A 393 11.33 16.23 7.72
CA ILE A 393 10.68 17.13 6.77
C ILE A 393 9.15 17.24 6.98
N LYS A 394 8.49 16.19 7.48
CA LYS A 394 7.04 16.21 7.76
C LYS A 394 6.65 17.11 8.92
N THR A 395 7.58 17.43 9.81
CA THR A 395 7.30 18.32 10.96
C THR A 395 7.05 19.74 10.42
N PRO A 396 5.83 20.28 10.54
CA PRO A 396 5.50 21.56 9.92
C PRO A 396 6.19 22.72 10.65
N GLU A 397 6.93 23.54 9.90
CA GLU A 397 7.52 24.79 10.38
C GLU A 397 7.03 25.95 9.51
N ALA A 398 6.63 27.05 10.15
CA ALA A 398 6.16 28.25 9.44
C ALA A 398 7.27 28.94 8.64
N HIS A 399 8.52 28.82 9.11
CA HIS A 399 9.71 29.40 8.51
C HIS A 399 10.90 28.44 8.63
N LEU A 400 11.86 28.55 7.72
CA LEU A 400 13.08 27.75 7.78
C LEU A 400 13.97 28.22 8.94
N THR A 401 14.20 27.34 9.92
CA THR A 401 15.03 27.66 11.10
C THR A 401 16.47 27.15 10.94
N ALA A 402 17.42 27.79 11.63
CA ALA A 402 18.81 27.34 11.67
C ALA A 402 18.92 25.90 12.21
N THR A 403 18.14 25.56 13.26
CA THR A 403 18.08 24.21 13.83
C THR A 403 17.64 23.16 12.81
N ARG A 404 16.62 23.47 12.00
CA ARG A 404 16.17 22.55 10.94
C ARG A 404 17.23 22.38 9.87
N ILE A 405 17.89 23.45 9.44
CA ILE A 405 19.00 23.38 8.48
C ILE A 405 20.12 22.50 9.03
N THR A 406 20.57 22.73 10.27
CA THR A 406 21.59 21.91 10.92
C THR A 406 21.19 20.43 10.94
N ALA A 407 19.96 20.11 11.36
CA ALA A 407 19.48 18.74 11.40
C ALA A 407 19.43 18.07 10.00
N ILE A 408 19.11 18.84 8.95
CA ILE A 408 19.12 18.33 7.56
C ILE A 408 20.56 17.99 7.14
N TYR A 409 21.52 18.90 7.38
CA TYR A 409 22.92 18.68 7.00
C TYR A 409 23.60 17.59 7.83
N GLU A 410 23.26 17.44 9.11
CA GLU A 410 23.71 16.31 9.94
C GLU A 410 23.24 14.96 9.37
N LEU A 411 21.99 14.90 8.89
CA LEU A 411 21.45 13.70 8.28
C LEU A 411 22.01 13.44 6.88
N ASP A 412 22.24 14.48 6.08
CA ASP A 412 22.98 14.38 4.81
C ASP A 412 24.38 13.80 5.06
N GLU A 413 25.17 14.38 5.97
CA GLU A 413 26.52 13.90 6.28
C GLU A 413 26.51 12.41 6.66
N LYS A 414 25.53 11.99 7.47
CA LYS A 414 25.34 10.59 7.84
C LYS A 414 25.03 9.68 6.64
N VAL A 415 24.11 10.10 5.76
CA VAL A 415 23.73 9.35 4.55
C VAL A 415 24.89 9.27 3.57
N SER A 416 25.59 10.38 3.36
CA SER A 416 26.75 10.50 2.48
C SER A 416 27.96 9.70 3.01
N HIS A 417 28.17 9.68 4.33
CA HIS A 417 29.17 8.83 4.97
C HIS A 417 28.86 7.33 4.77
N TRP A 418 27.61 6.92 4.97
CA TRP A 418 27.19 5.55 4.69
C TRP A 418 27.41 5.17 3.22
N TRP A 419 27.01 6.04 2.27
CA TRP A 419 27.18 5.79 0.84
C TRP A 419 28.64 5.63 0.43
N LYS A 420 29.54 6.45 1.00
CA LYS A 420 30.98 6.33 0.75
C LYS A 420 31.52 4.96 1.15
N ASN A 421 31.01 4.40 2.24
CA ASN A 421 31.42 3.10 2.79
C ASN A 421 30.61 1.91 2.27
N LEU A 422 29.59 2.15 1.42
CA LEU A 422 28.83 1.11 0.76
C LEU A 422 29.75 0.32 -0.20
N PRO A 423 29.71 -1.02 -0.23
CA PRO A 423 30.47 -1.82 -1.19
C PRO A 423 30.18 -1.43 -2.64
N GLU A 424 31.22 -1.43 -3.48
CA GLU A 424 31.12 -0.97 -4.88
C GLU A 424 30.18 -1.83 -5.74
N ASP A 425 30.06 -3.12 -5.44
CA ASP A 425 29.12 -4.04 -6.09
C ASP A 425 27.64 -3.72 -5.79
N LEU A 426 27.38 -2.92 -4.76
CA LEU A 426 26.04 -2.41 -4.42
C LEU A 426 25.77 -1.00 -4.95
N LYS A 427 26.74 -0.35 -5.60
CA LYS A 427 26.58 0.96 -6.24
C LYS A 427 26.30 0.77 -7.73
N LEU A 428 25.17 1.29 -8.20
CA LEU A 428 24.77 1.19 -9.60
C LEU A 428 25.18 2.43 -10.37
N GLU A 429 25.72 2.22 -11.57
CA GLU A 429 25.94 3.27 -12.56
C GLU A 429 25.00 3.07 -13.77
N PRO A 430 24.42 4.14 -14.34
CA PRO A 430 23.48 4.02 -15.46
C PRO A 430 24.05 3.34 -16.71
N LYS A 431 25.38 3.30 -16.87
CA LYS A 431 26.06 2.79 -18.07
C LYS A 431 26.46 1.31 -17.97
N SER A 432 26.29 0.68 -16.80
CA SER A 432 26.67 -0.72 -16.62
C SER A 432 25.93 -1.37 -15.46
N PHE A 433 24.90 -2.15 -15.78
CA PHE A 433 24.45 -3.23 -14.90
C PHE A 433 25.20 -4.54 -15.19
N THR A 434 26.24 -4.50 -16.04
CA THR A 434 26.97 -5.71 -16.44
C THR A 434 27.77 -6.21 -15.25
N GLY A 435 27.38 -7.37 -14.71
CA GLY A 435 28.01 -7.97 -13.53
C GLY A 435 27.08 -8.11 -12.33
N VAL A 436 25.94 -7.41 -12.30
CA VAL A 436 24.93 -7.58 -11.25
C VAL A 436 24.02 -8.75 -11.59
N ALA A 437 23.84 -9.69 -10.67
CA ALA A 437 22.93 -10.80 -10.88
C ALA A 437 21.49 -10.28 -11.07
N LYS A 438 20.79 -10.80 -12.10
CA LYS A 438 19.39 -10.40 -12.40
C LYS A 438 18.46 -10.54 -11.19
N THR A 439 18.73 -11.52 -10.32
CA THR A 439 17.97 -11.78 -9.10
C THR A 439 18.16 -10.71 -8.04
N ASP A 440 19.33 -10.05 -8.00
CA ASP A 440 19.72 -9.07 -6.97
C ASP A 440 19.48 -7.63 -7.41
N LEU A 441 19.51 -7.37 -8.72
CA LEU A 441 19.32 -6.04 -9.29
C LEU A 441 18.11 -5.27 -8.72
N PRO A 442 16.89 -5.84 -8.57
CA PRO A 442 15.77 -5.08 -8.01
C PRO A 442 16.01 -4.56 -6.59
N ARG A 443 16.73 -5.33 -5.76
CA ARG A 443 17.04 -4.96 -4.37
C ARG A 443 18.16 -3.93 -4.31
N ILE A 444 19.21 -4.12 -5.12
CA ILE A 444 20.32 -3.16 -5.22
C ILE A 444 19.81 -1.83 -5.78
N LEU A 445 18.98 -1.87 -6.81
CA LEU A 445 18.32 -0.68 -7.36
C LEU A 445 17.52 0.04 -6.29
N LEU A 446 16.70 -0.68 -5.51
CA LEU A 446 15.96 -0.08 -4.41
C LEU A 446 16.89 0.65 -3.42
N THR A 447 17.99 0.03 -2.99
CA THR A 447 18.98 0.66 -2.11
C THR A 447 19.54 1.96 -2.70
N ASN A 448 19.90 1.97 -3.98
CA ASN A 448 20.43 3.14 -4.70
C ASN A 448 19.36 4.25 -4.81
N LEU A 449 18.12 3.88 -5.16
CA LEU A 449 17.03 4.84 -5.29
C LEU A 449 16.65 5.47 -3.95
N VAL A 450 16.61 4.70 -2.86
CA VAL A 450 16.35 5.25 -1.52
C VAL A 450 17.47 6.21 -1.11
N TYR A 451 18.72 5.93 -1.43
CA TYR A 451 19.84 6.85 -1.23
C TYR A 451 19.62 8.20 -1.91
N HIS A 452 19.45 8.20 -3.24
CA HIS A 452 19.25 9.45 -3.98
C HIS A 452 17.96 10.14 -3.56
N GLN A 453 16.87 9.40 -3.32
CA GLN A 453 15.61 9.97 -2.90
C GLN A 453 15.72 10.63 -1.51
N THR A 454 16.49 10.06 -0.58
CA THR A 454 16.70 10.63 0.77
C THR A 454 17.36 12.00 0.67
N LEU A 455 18.46 12.12 -0.07
CA LEU A 455 19.14 13.40 -0.26
C LEU A 455 18.28 14.39 -1.06
N CYS A 456 17.58 13.90 -2.09
CA CYS A 456 16.65 14.72 -2.86
C CYS A 456 15.57 15.36 -1.98
N VAL A 457 14.88 14.59 -1.13
CA VAL A 457 13.78 15.13 -0.30
C VAL A 457 14.28 16.05 0.81
N LEU A 458 15.44 15.76 1.39
CA LEU A 458 16.07 16.60 2.41
C LEU A 458 16.35 18.00 1.86
N HIS A 459 17.04 18.08 0.73
CA HIS A 459 17.41 19.34 0.13
C HIS A 459 16.23 20.04 -0.56
N ALA A 460 15.30 19.29 -1.16
CA ALA A 460 14.07 19.88 -1.70
C ALA A 460 13.25 20.57 -0.60
N SER A 461 13.26 20.06 0.64
CA SER A 461 12.54 20.67 1.76
C SER A 461 13.04 22.07 2.16
N ILE A 462 14.25 22.45 1.73
CA ILE A 462 14.83 23.78 1.97
C ILE A 462 14.41 24.79 0.88
N VAL A 463 14.01 24.31 -0.30
CA VAL A 463 13.75 25.14 -1.48
C VAL A 463 12.29 25.60 -1.50
N PRO A 464 12.00 26.92 -1.52
CA PRO A 464 10.63 27.47 -1.46
C PRO A 464 9.67 26.86 -2.48
N LEU A 465 10.16 26.62 -3.70
CA LEU A 465 9.36 26.06 -4.79
C LEU A 465 8.77 24.69 -4.43
N PHE A 466 9.50 23.88 -3.66
CA PHE A 466 9.13 22.50 -3.34
C PHE A 466 8.46 22.36 -1.97
N CYS A 467 8.70 23.29 -1.04
CA CYS A 467 8.11 23.25 0.31
C CYS A 467 7.05 24.33 0.58
N TRP A 468 6.68 25.13 -0.44
CA TRP A 468 5.70 26.23 -0.36
C TRP A 468 5.96 27.24 0.76
N THR A 469 7.23 27.40 1.17
CA THR A 469 7.63 28.43 2.14
C THR A 469 7.81 29.78 1.45
N ALA A 470 7.65 30.87 2.20
CA ALA A 470 7.89 32.21 1.66
C ALA A 470 9.37 32.33 1.19
N GLY A 471 9.57 32.73 -0.06
CA GLY A 471 10.89 32.99 -0.63
C GLY A 471 11.48 34.31 -0.13
N ASN A 472 11.71 34.42 1.17
CA ASN A 472 12.46 35.54 1.72
C ASN A 472 13.96 35.43 1.33
N GLY A 473 14.67 36.57 1.28
CA GLY A 473 16.09 36.61 0.90
C GLY A 473 17.04 35.95 1.92
N GLU A 474 16.50 35.51 3.06
CA GLU A 474 17.25 34.76 4.07
C GLU A 474 17.61 33.36 3.53
N TRP A 475 18.84 32.92 3.81
CA TRP A 475 19.37 31.62 3.39
C TRP A 475 19.53 31.42 1.88
N SER A 476 19.62 32.48 1.09
CA SER A 476 19.72 32.40 -0.39
C SER A 476 20.81 31.42 -0.88
N SER A 477 22.02 31.49 -0.32
CA SER A 477 23.12 30.59 -0.68
C SER A 477 22.82 29.12 -0.34
N VAL A 478 22.22 28.86 0.83
CA VAL A 478 21.86 27.50 1.29
C VAL A 478 20.75 26.93 0.40
N ARG A 479 19.76 27.76 0.04
CA ARG A 479 18.68 27.37 -0.88
C ARG A 479 19.21 27.07 -2.27
N GLN A 480 20.15 27.86 -2.78
CA GLN A 480 20.77 27.61 -4.09
C GLN A 480 21.56 26.29 -4.09
N LEU A 481 22.40 26.06 -3.07
CA LEU A 481 23.17 24.82 -2.95
C LEU A 481 22.23 23.61 -2.81
N SER A 482 21.20 23.70 -1.97
CA SER A 482 20.22 22.63 -1.79
C SER A 482 19.42 22.35 -3.07
N ALA A 483 19.05 23.38 -3.83
CA ALA A 483 18.40 23.19 -5.13
C ALA A 483 19.28 22.39 -6.11
N GLN A 484 20.59 22.69 -6.15
CA GLN A 484 21.54 21.95 -6.98
C GLN A 484 21.64 20.48 -6.55
N VAL A 485 21.81 20.21 -5.26
CA VAL A 485 21.89 18.84 -4.73
C VAL A 485 20.61 18.06 -5.04
N ALA A 486 19.44 18.65 -4.76
CA ALA A 486 18.16 18.00 -5.07
C ALA A 486 18.03 17.67 -6.56
N TYR A 487 18.43 18.61 -7.43
CA TYR A 487 18.40 18.41 -8.88
C TYR A 487 19.34 17.28 -9.34
N GLU A 488 20.57 17.22 -8.82
CA GLU A 488 21.55 16.19 -9.15
C GLU A 488 21.07 14.79 -8.76
N HIS A 489 20.52 14.64 -7.54
CA HIS A 489 19.97 13.36 -7.09
C HIS A 489 18.71 12.95 -7.88
N ALA A 490 17.84 13.90 -8.24
CA ALA A 490 16.70 13.63 -9.10
C ALA A 490 17.14 13.15 -10.51
N CYS A 491 18.18 13.79 -11.08
CA CYS A 491 18.77 13.36 -12.35
C CYS A 491 19.35 11.94 -12.25
N ALA A 492 20.03 11.62 -11.15
CA ALA A 492 20.58 10.28 -10.91
C ALA A 492 19.47 9.21 -10.81
N VAL A 493 18.38 9.49 -10.09
CA VAL A 493 17.20 8.62 -10.05
C VAL A 493 16.64 8.39 -11.45
N SER A 494 16.43 9.48 -12.21
CA SER A 494 15.90 9.39 -13.58
C SER A 494 16.82 8.58 -14.50
N ALA A 495 18.15 8.76 -14.39
CA ALA A 495 19.11 8.04 -15.20
C ALA A 495 19.14 6.54 -14.87
N LEU A 496 19.12 6.17 -13.59
CA LEU A 496 19.08 4.77 -13.15
C LEU A 496 17.80 4.09 -13.60
N ILE A 497 16.65 4.74 -13.44
CA ILE A 497 15.36 4.19 -13.88
C ILE A 497 15.32 4.04 -15.40
N GLY A 498 15.78 5.06 -16.15
CA GLY A 498 15.86 5.00 -17.61
C GLY A 498 16.73 3.85 -18.10
N ALA A 499 17.89 3.64 -17.45
CA ALA A 499 18.76 2.52 -17.75
C ALA A 499 18.05 1.18 -17.48
N VAL A 500 17.42 1.00 -16.32
CA VAL A 500 16.70 -0.25 -15.96
C VAL A 500 15.57 -0.54 -16.94
N LEU A 501 14.77 0.46 -17.31
CA LEU A 501 13.68 0.30 -18.29
C LEU A 501 14.19 -0.10 -19.67
N SER A 502 15.42 0.30 -20.03
CA SER A 502 16.02 -0.04 -21.32
C SER A 502 16.64 -1.44 -21.39
N SER A 503 17.04 -2.01 -20.25
CA SER A 503 17.88 -3.20 -20.21
C SER A 503 17.36 -4.36 -19.35
N PHE A 504 16.36 -4.14 -18.50
CA PHE A 504 15.83 -5.16 -17.58
C PHE A 504 14.42 -5.60 -17.96
N ASP A 505 14.27 -6.91 -18.16
CA ASP A 505 13.05 -7.57 -18.64
C ASP A 505 12.01 -7.82 -17.53
N ARG A 506 12.44 -7.93 -16.26
CA ARG A 506 11.59 -8.32 -15.13
C ARG A 506 11.12 -7.14 -14.29
N LEU A 507 10.48 -6.15 -14.91
CA LEU A 507 9.97 -4.96 -14.20
C LEU A 507 8.99 -5.28 -13.07
N SER A 508 8.28 -6.40 -13.14
CA SER A 508 7.40 -6.91 -12.07
C SER A 508 8.10 -7.19 -10.75
N ALA A 509 9.42 -7.43 -10.75
CA ALA A 509 10.21 -7.66 -9.56
C ALA A 509 10.58 -6.38 -8.79
N MET A 510 10.30 -5.20 -9.37
CA MET A 510 10.64 -3.92 -8.78
C MET A 510 9.71 -3.59 -7.61
N ALA A 511 10.29 -3.13 -6.50
CA ALA A 511 9.52 -2.66 -5.36
C ALA A 511 8.69 -1.42 -5.73
N THR A 512 7.53 -1.24 -5.10
CA THR A 512 6.64 -0.09 -5.32
C THR A 512 7.30 1.26 -5.08
N PHE A 513 8.32 1.32 -4.22
CA PHE A 513 9.13 2.52 -4.00
C PHE A 513 9.86 3.00 -5.26
N VAL A 514 10.23 2.09 -6.18
CA VAL A 514 10.84 2.47 -7.47
C VAL A 514 9.89 3.36 -8.26
N ALA A 515 8.59 3.02 -8.28
CA ALA A 515 7.57 3.84 -8.93
C ALA A 515 7.36 5.19 -8.20
N TYR A 516 7.42 5.19 -6.86
CA TYR A 516 7.37 6.43 -6.06
C TYR A 516 8.56 7.36 -6.36
N ALA A 517 9.79 6.82 -6.39
CA ALA A 517 10.99 7.57 -6.72
C ALA A 517 10.93 8.09 -8.17
N ALA A 518 10.42 7.28 -9.11
CA ALA A 518 10.18 7.71 -10.49
C ALA A 518 9.26 8.93 -10.56
N TYR A 519 8.15 8.91 -9.81
CA TYR A 519 7.20 10.01 -9.76
C TYR A 519 7.81 11.27 -9.13
N GLY A 520 8.57 11.12 -8.04
CA GLY A 520 9.17 12.23 -7.32
C GLY A 520 10.38 12.87 -8.00
N ALA A 521 11.04 12.17 -8.93
CA ALA A 521 12.28 12.60 -9.57
C ALA A 521 12.10 13.28 -10.93
N VAL A 522 10.88 13.38 -11.48
CA VAL A 522 10.64 14.10 -12.74
C VAL A 522 10.89 15.59 -12.52
N PRO A 523 11.90 16.20 -13.15
CA PRO A 523 12.07 17.65 -13.11
C PRO A 523 10.88 18.26 -13.87
N SER A 524 10.01 19.01 -13.20
CA SER A 524 8.92 19.76 -13.84
C SER A 524 9.40 21.03 -14.49
#